data_AF-A0A4U9XMZ5-F1
#
_entry.id   AF-A0A4U9XMZ5-F1
#
_cell.length_a   1.000
_cell.length_b   1.000
_cell.length_c   1.000
_cell.angle_alpha   90.00
_cell.angle_beta   90.00
_cell.angle_gamma   90.00
#
_symmetry.space_group_name_H-M   'P 1'
#
loop_
_entity.id
_entity.type
_entity.pdbx_description
1 polymer ?
#
loop_
_entity_poly.entity_id
_entity_poly.type
_entity_poly.pdbx_seq_one_letter_code
_entity_poly.pdbx_strand_id
1 'polypeptide(L)'
;MDLKITNGFHDPSHLSYEVVERKGLGHPDTLADGIAEQIEIDYSLYCLDKFGVIPHHNFDKIIIRGGHSIQALGGSDFIEPIKVIFLGRASKECFGSPIPLFKIQKRAATNYLNRILPNLDVDNYVEFESLTSNFTTKRNWFSPVSMSDLPEYSDEPKANDTATMISYWPLTISEELALMIEGYFYKLNPQKLPKPRFPQMGGDIKVIFEESYKIFY
;
A
#
# COMPACT_ATOMS: atom_id res chain seq x y z
N MET A 1 6.83 -4.25 -30.03
CA MET A 1 6.49 -5.02 -28.81
C MET A 1 6.74 -6.47 -29.14
N ASP A 2 7.66 -7.12 -28.41
CA ASP A 2 8.00 -8.53 -28.63
C ASP A 2 7.06 -9.40 -27.79
N LEU A 3 5.93 -9.80 -28.37
CA LEU A 3 5.00 -10.71 -27.72
C LEU A 3 5.43 -12.16 -27.99
N LYS A 4 5.75 -12.91 -26.93
CA LYS A 4 6.05 -14.34 -27.01
C LYS A 4 4.96 -15.14 -26.30
N ILE A 5 4.30 -16.02 -27.03
CA ILE A 5 3.30 -16.94 -26.48
C ILE A 5 3.98 -18.30 -26.26
N THR A 6 3.81 -18.87 -25.07
CA THR A 6 4.31 -20.20 -24.72
C THR A 6 3.20 -21.02 -24.07
N ASN A 7 3.28 -22.35 -24.19
CA ASN A 7 2.33 -23.29 -23.58
C ASN A 7 2.94 -23.99 -22.36
N GLY A 8 3.94 -23.37 -21.71
CA GLY A 8 4.71 -23.96 -20.62
C GLY A 8 4.21 -23.60 -19.22
N PHE A 9 2.95 -23.15 -19.10
CA PHE A 9 2.36 -22.87 -17.80
C PHE A 9 2.06 -24.19 -17.07
N HIS A 10 2.54 -24.30 -15.83
CA HIS A 10 2.24 -25.41 -14.93
C HIS A 10 1.34 -24.88 -13.81
N ASP A 11 0.10 -25.36 -13.79
CA ASP A 11 -0.88 -24.99 -12.78
C ASP A 11 -0.46 -25.52 -11.39
N PRO A 12 -0.31 -24.66 -10.37
CA PRO A 12 0.04 -25.07 -9.02
C PRO A 12 -0.92 -26.12 -8.43
N SER A 13 -2.20 -26.10 -8.81
CA SER A 13 -3.21 -27.05 -8.33
C SER A 13 -2.98 -28.50 -8.78
N HIS A 14 -2.12 -28.73 -9.79
CA HIS A 14 -1.73 -30.07 -10.23
C HIS A 14 -0.49 -30.62 -9.50
N LEU A 15 0.09 -29.84 -8.59
CA LEU A 15 1.24 -30.27 -7.80
C LEU A 15 0.78 -31.01 -6.55
N SER A 16 1.65 -31.82 -5.96
CA SER A 16 1.35 -32.57 -4.72
C SER A 16 1.19 -31.68 -3.48
N TYR A 17 1.55 -30.40 -3.60
CA TYR A 17 1.66 -29.45 -2.51
C TYR A 17 1.41 -28.03 -3.00
N GLU A 18 0.53 -27.31 -2.29
CA GLU A 18 0.24 -25.90 -2.54
C GLU A 18 0.14 -25.14 -1.21
N VAL A 19 0.73 -23.94 -1.16
CA VAL A 19 0.60 -23.02 -0.02
C VAL A 19 0.25 -21.64 -0.53
N VAL A 20 -0.79 -21.07 0.05
CA VAL A 20 -1.25 -19.71 -0.23
C VAL A 20 -1.29 -18.92 1.08
N GLU A 21 -0.71 -17.72 1.06
CA GLU A 21 -0.81 -16.75 2.16
C GLU A 21 -1.52 -15.49 1.68
N ARG A 22 -2.44 -14.99 2.50
CA ARG A 22 -3.04 -13.67 2.34
C ARG A 22 -2.99 -12.91 3.66
N LYS A 23 -2.25 -11.80 3.64
CA LYS A 23 -2.25 -10.79 4.72
C LYS A 23 -3.40 -9.82 4.47
N GLY A 24 -4.29 -9.71 5.44
CA GLY A 24 -5.48 -8.88 5.35
C GLY A 24 -5.18 -7.41 5.63
N LEU A 25 -6.16 -6.55 5.35
CA LEU A 25 -5.95 -5.10 5.33
C LEU A 25 -5.39 -4.50 6.64
N GLY A 26 -5.65 -5.10 7.80
CA GLY A 26 -5.12 -4.62 9.08
C GLY A 26 -3.79 -5.25 9.50
N HIS A 27 -3.21 -6.15 8.71
CA HIS A 27 -1.86 -6.65 8.93
C HIS A 27 -0.84 -5.52 8.72
N PRO A 28 0.19 -5.36 9.57
CA PRO A 28 1.16 -4.25 9.47
C PRO A 28 1.77 -4.04 8.08
N ASP A 29 2.17 -5.12 7.39
CA ASP A 29 2.70 -5.04 6.02
C ASP A 29 1.65 -4.47 5.04
N THR A 30 0.43 -5.00 5.05
CA THR A 30 -0.67 -4.54 4.17
C THR A 30 -1.16 -3.14 4.55
N LEU A 31 -1.05 -2.73 5.81
CA LEU A 31 -1.25 -1.35 6.24
C LEU A 31 -0.20 -0.43 5.61
N ALA A 32 1.07 -0.83 5.60
CA ALA A 32 2.14 -0.06 4.98
C ALA A 32 1.88 0.13 3.47
N ASP A 33 1.51 -0.95 2.77
CA ASP A 33 1.14 -0.92 1.35
C ASP A 33 -0.05 0.01 1.09
N GLY A 34 -1.12 -0.14 1.86
CA GLY A 34 -2.33 0.66 1.67
C GLY A 34 -2.18 2.14 2.06
N ILE A 35 -1.32 2.45 3.03
CA ILE A 35 -0.92 3.82 3.34
C ILE A 35 -0.11 4.39 2.17
N ALA A 36 0.86 3.66 1.63
CA ALA A 36 1.66 4.09 0.48
C ALA A 36 0.77 4.44 -0.72
N GLU A 37 -0.17 3.54 -1.05
CA GLU A 37 -1.14 3.74 -2.14
C GLU A 37 -2.06 4.94 -1.89
N GLN A 38 -2.56 5.11 -0.66
CA GLN A 38 -3.40 6.27 -0.35
C GLN A 38 -2.64 7.59 -0.45
N ILE A 39 -1.33 7.60 -0.13
CA ILE A 39 -0.46 8.77 -0.30
C ILE A 39 -0.26 9.06 -1.79
N GLU A 40 -0.01 8.04 -2.62
CA GLU A 40 0.12 8.15 -4.07
C GLU A 40 -1.11 8.83 -4.69
N ILE A 41 -2.30 8.35 -4.34
CA ILE A 41 -3.58 8.90 -4.80
C ILE A 41 -3.76 10.35 -4.34
N ASP A 42 -3.61 10.61 -3.03
CA ASP A 42 -3.83 11.94 -2.46
C ASP A 42 -2.84 12.99 -2.98
N TYR A 43 -1.58 12.60 -3.16
CA TYR A 43 -0.51 13.46 -3.70
C TYR A 43 -0.74 13.74 -5.18
N SER A 44 -1.05 12.71 -5.97
CA SER A 44 -1.32 12.84 -7.40
C SER A 44 -2.53 13.72 -7.66
N LEU A 45 -3.62 13.53 -6.93
CA LEU A 45 -4.81 14.38 -7.03
C LEU A 45 -4.52 15.83 -6.64
N TYR A 46 -3.75 16.04 -5.57
CA TYR A 46 -3.33 17.38 -5.17
C TYR A 46 -2.52 18.07 -6.27
N CYS A 47 -1.56 17.36 -6.87
CA CYS A 47 -0.68 17.93 -7.88
C CYS A 47 -1.43 18.18 -9.20
N LEU A 48 -2.31 17.27 -9.62
CA LEU A 48 -3.18 17.48 -10.79
C LEU A 48 -4.07 18.71 -10.62
N ASP A 49 -4.75 18.84 -9.47
CA ASP A 49 -5.63 19.99 -9.19
C ASP A 49 -4.85 21.31 -9.14
N LYS A 50 -3.66 21.31 -8.52
CA LYS A 50 -2.88 22.53 -8.27
C LYS A 50 -2.00 22.96 -9.45
N PHE A 51 -1.41 22.00 -10.16
CA PHE A 51 -0.36 22.24 -11.16
C PHE A 51 -0.72 21.69 -12.56
N GLY A 52 -1.78 20.90 -12.69
CA GLY A 52 -2.13 20.21 -13.94
C GLY A 52 -1.20 19.05 -14.28
N VAL A 53 -0.26 18.71 -13.40
CA VAL A 53 0.75 17.66 -13.59
C VAL A 53 1.05 16.94 -12.28
N ILE A 54 1.61 15.75 -12.39
CA ILE A 54 2.08 14.91 -11.30
C ILE A 54 3.62 14.91 -11.38
N PRO A 55 4.31 15.68 -10.52
CA PRO A 55 5.77 15.70 -10.55
C PRO A 55 6.35 14.42 -9.94
N HIS A 56 7.59 14.08 -10.30
CA HIS A 56 8.21 12.80 -9.96
C HIS A 56 8.17 12.48 -8.45
N HIS A 57 7.81 11.24 -8.13
CA HIS A 57 7.72 10.70 -6.78
C HIS A 57 7.70 9.16 -6.76
N ASN A 58 8.02 8.57 -5.60
CA ASN A 58 7.83 7.16 -5.28
C ASN A 58 7.58 7.03 -3.77
N PHE A 59 6.38 6.62 -3.36
CA PHE A 59 5.95 6.49 -1.95
C PHE A 59 5.93 5.05 -1.42
N ASP A 60 6.54 4.11 -2.14
CA ASP A 60 6.58 2.67 -1.88
C ASP A 60 7.51 2.24 -0.73
N LYS A 61 7.84 3.15 0.19
CA LYS A 61 8.64 2.86 1.38
C LYS A 61 7.98 3.46 2.61
N ILE A 62 7.25 2.63 3.34
CA ILE A 62 6.62 2.97 4.62
C ILE A 62 7.13 2.00 5.68
N ILE A 63 7.53 2.53 6.84
CA ILE A 63 7.83 1.72 8.02
C ILE A 63 6.74 1.97 9.06
N ILE A 64 6.18 0.88 9.59
CA ILE A 64 5.32 0.90 10.76
C ILE A 64 6.08 0.28 11.92
N ARG A 65 6.55 1.10 12.86
CA ARG A 65 7.13 0.65 14.12
C ARG A 65 5.98 0.37 15.08
N GLY A 66 5.92 -0.86 15.60
CA GLY A 66 4.98 -1.23 16.65
C GLY A 66 5.08 -0.31 17.86
N GLY A 67 3.93 -0.05 18.48
CA GLY A 67 3.85 0.57 19.80
C GLY A 67 3.91 -0.49 20.92
N HIS A 68 3.58 -0.07 22.13
CA HIS A 68 3.44 -0.94 23.29
C HIS A 68 2.08 -0.69 23.95
N SER A 69 1.18 -1.66 23.86
CA SER A 69 -0.15 -1.61 24.51
C SER A 69 -0.24 -2.65 25.62
N ILE A 70 -0.88 -2.32 26.74
CA ILE A 70 -1.26 -3.34 27.73
C ILE A 70 -2.52 -4.06 27.21
N GLN A 71 -2.55 -5.39 27.27
CA GLN A 71 -3.74 -6.14 26.88
C GLN A 71 -4.52 -6.51 28.15
N ALA A 72 -5.71 -5.94 28.31
CA ALA A 72 -6.61 -6.23 29.40
C ALA A 72 -8.06 -6.35 28.89
N LEU A 73 -8.89 -7.14 29.59
CA LEU A 73 -10.32 -7.17 29.33
C LEU A 73 -10.90 -5.77 29.58
N GLY A 74 -11.66 -5.25 28.61
CA GLY A 74 -12.16 -3.87 28.64
C GLY A 74 -11.25 -2.83 27.96
N GLY A 75 -10.07 -3.25 27.48
CA GLY A 75 -9.11 -2.39 26.81
C GLY A 75 -8.15 -1.70 27.77
N SER A 76 -7.07 -1.16 27.22
CA SER A 76 -6.18 -0.24 27.92
C SER A 76 -5.46 0.66 26.92
N ASP A 77 -4.83 1.71 27.43
CA ASP A 77 -4.12 2.69 26.61
C ASP A 77 -2.76 2.15 26.13
N PHE A 78 -2.23 2.75 25.05
CA PHE A 78 -0.84 2.53 24.69
C PHE A 78 0.09 3.20 25.70
N ILE A 79 1.10 2.46 26.15
CA ILE A 79 2.26 3.00 26.86
C ILE A 79 3.17 3.73 25.88
N GLU A 80 3.37 3.16 24.69
CA GLU A 80 4.18 3.76 23.62
C GLU A 80 3.38 3.75 22.30
N PRO A 81 3.29 4.88 21.58
CA PRO A 81 2.51 4.95 20.36
C PRO A 81 3.17 4.15 19.22
N ILE A 82 2.32 3.73 18.29
CA ILE A 82 2.75 3.24 16.97
C ILE A 82 3.41 4.41 16.24
N LYS A 83 4.45 4.16 15.45
CA LYS A 83 5.08 5.20 14.63
C LYS A 83 5.09 4.81 13.16
N VAL A 84 4.48 5.65 12.33
CA VAL A 84 4.49 5.53 10.86
C VAL A 84 5.53 6.50 10.31
N ILE A 85 6.51 5.95 9.59
CA ILE A 85 7.62 6.71 9.00
C ILE A 85 7.49 6.64 7.48
N PHE A 86 7.26 7.81 6.88
CA PHE A 86 7.21 7.97 5.42
C PHE A 86 8.63 8.12 4.87
N LEU A 87 9.04 7.24 3.96
CA LEU A 87 10.35 7.29 3.28
C LEU A 87 10.13 7.56 1.78
N GLY A 88 11.08 7.15 0.96
CA GLY A 88 11.02 7.32 -0.49
C GLY A 88 11.52 8.68 -0.95
N ARG A 89 11.10 9.06 -2.16
CA ARG A 89 11.51 10.32 -2.78
C ARG A 89 10.32 10.99 -3.45
N ALA A 90 10.19 12.30 -3.30
CA ALA A 90 9.09 13.04 -3.92
C ALA A 90 9.45 14.51 -4.14
N SER A 91 8.79 15.10 -5.13
CA SER A 91 8.86 16.54 -5.32
C SER A 91 8.25 17.27 -4.13
N LYS A 92 8.95 18.26 -3.60
CA LYS A 92 8.48 19.12 -2.49
C LYS A 92 8.04 20.50 -2.97
N GLU A 93 8.25 20.77 -4.25
CA GLU A 93 7.84 21.97 -4.95
C GLU A 93 7.56 21.64 -6.42
N CYS A 94 6.70 22.40 -7.05
CA CYS A 94 6.42 22.31 -8.48
C CYS A 94 6.13 23.72 -9.02
N PHE A 95 6.80 24.11 -10.10
CA PHE A 95 6.65 25.42 -10.75
C PHE A 95 6.79 26.60 -9.77
N GLY A 96 7.75 26.50 -8.84
CA GLY A 96 8.03 27.50 -7.81
C GLY A 96 7.04 27.55 -6.64
N SER A 97 6.05 26.66 -6.60
CA SER A 97 5.07 26.56 -5.51
C SER A 97 5.36 25.34 -4.61
N PRO A 98 5.34 25.49 -3.27
CA PRO A 98 5.59 24.39 -2.36
C PRO A 98 4.43 23.37 -2.36
N ILE A 99 4.79 22.10 -2.25
CA ILE A 99 3.85 20.99 -2.05
C ILE A 99 3.83 20.66 -0.55
N PRO A 100 2.67 20.68 0.13
CA PRO A 100 2.57 20.40 1.56
C PRO A 100 2.67 18.89 1.84
N LEU A 101 3.80 18.28 1.47
CA LEU A 101 4.01 16.84 1.40
C LEU A 101 3.64 16.12 2.69
N PHE A 102 4.19 16.54 3.83
CA PHE A 102 3.90 15.88 5.11
C PHE A 102 2.41 15.98 5.50
N LYS A 103 1.75 17.09 5.17
CA LYS A 103 0.31 17.25 5.43
C LYS A 103 -0.52 16.26 4.59
N ILE A 104 -0.15 16.07 3.33
CA ILE A 104 -0.76 15.08 2.44
C ILE A 104 -0.52 13.67 2.99
N GLN A 105 0.73 13.33 3.31
CA GLN A 105 1.12 12.03 3.84
C GLN A 105 0.38 11.67 5.13
N LYS A 106 0.39 12.58 6.11
CA LYS A 106 -0.30 12.41 7.39
C LYS A 106 -1.80 12.23 7.17
N ARG A 107 -2.45 13.09 6.36
CA ARG A 107 -3.89 12.98 6.07
C ARG A 107 -4.24 11.63 5.44
N ALA A 108 -3.50 11.21 4.43
CA ALA A 108 -3.72 9.94 3.73
C ALA A 108 -3.61 8.76 4.70
N ALA A 109 -2.54 8.71 5.51
CA ALA A 109 -2.32 7.67 6.50
C ALA A 109 -3.41 7.66 7.58
N THR A 110 -3.78 8.83 8.14
CA THR A 110 -4.85 8.93 9.13
C THR A 110 -6.19 8.44 8.57
N ASN A 111 -6.56 8.85 7.36
CA ASN A 111 -7.80 8.41 6.72
C ASN A 111 -7.82 6.90 6.45
N TYR A 112 -6.69 6.35 5.99
CA TYR A 112 -6.54 4.92 5.74
C TYR A 112 -6.66 4.11 7.04
N LEU A 113 -5.91 4.49 8.07
CA LEU A 113 -5.92 3.82 9.37
C LEU A 113 -7.30 3.88 10.03
N ASN A 114 -7.97 5.04 10.06
CA ASN A 114 -9.32 5.17 10.62
C ASN A 114 -10.36 4.29 9.89
N ARG A 115 -10.16 4.06 8.59
CA ARG A 115 -11.05 3.18 7.80
C ARG A 115 -10.83 1.71 8.12
N ILE A 116 -9.56 1.29 8.25
CA ILE A 116 -9.17 -0.12 8.34
C ILE A 116 -9.09 -0.61 9.80
N LEU A 117 -8.72 0.26 10.72
CA LEU A 117 -8.58 0.00 12.15
C LEU A 117 -9.48 0.98 12.95
N PRO A 118 -10.81 0.87 12.88
CA PRO A 118 -11.72 1.84 13.50
C PRO A 118 -11.67 1.89 15.04
N ASN A 119 -11.05 0.89 15.67
CA ASN A 119 -10.84 0.85 17.13
C ASN A 119 -9.46 1.40 17.55
N LEU A 120 -8.61 1.77 16.59
CA LEU A 120 -7.35 2.46 16.88
C LEU A 120 -7.62 3.96 16.93
N ASP A 121 -7.36 4.59 18.08
CA ASP A 121 -7.34 6.05 18.16
C ASP A 121 -6.04 6.57 17.53
N VAL A 122 -6.13 6.89 16.25
CA VAL A 122 -4.99 7.33 15.43
C VAL A 122 -4.44 8.67 15.92
N ASP A 123 -5.29 9.56 16.43
CA ASP A 123 -4.88 10.91 16.82
C ASP A 123 -4.04 10.89 18.11
N ASN A 124 -4.33 9.97 19.03
CA ASN A 124 -3.63 9.86 20.31
C ASN A 124 -2.54 8.78 20.35
N TYR A 125 -2.62 7.72 19.52
CA TYR A 125 -1.71 6.57 19.61
C TYR A 125 -0.90 6.28 18.34
N VAL A 126 -0.93 7.17 17.34
CA VAL A 126 -0.09 7.05 16.14
C VAL A 126 0.70 8.34 15.90
N GLU A 127 2.02 8.21 15.91
CA GLU A 127 2.94 9.26 15.51
C GLU A 127 3.30 9.14 14.03
N PHE A 128 3.47 10.28 13.37
CA PHE A 128 3.85 10.35 11.96
C PHE A 128 5.15 11.14 11.81
N GLU A 129 6.08 10.60 11.03
CA GLU A 129 7.33 11.25 10.66
C GLU A 129 7.55 11.13 9.15
N SER A 130 8.00 12.20 8.50
CA SER A 130 8.41 12.16 7.09
C SER A 130 9.91 12.32 6.96
N LEU A 131 10.54 11.27 6.45
CA LEU A 131 11.93 11.23 6.00
C LEU A 131 12.01 11.15 4.47
N THR A 132 10.91 11.45 3.76
CA THR A 132 10.87 11.50 2.30
C THR A 132 11.83 12.58 1.78
N SER A 133 12.79 12.16 0.95
CA SER A 133 13.82 13.04 0.41
C SER A 133 13.47 13.58 -0.98
N ASN A 134 14.14 14.64 -1.39
CA ASN A 134 14.13 15.13 -2.77
C ASN A 134 15.56 15.19 -3.36
N PHE A 135 16.51 14.49 -2.71
CA PHE A 135 17.90 14.47 -3.15
C PHE A 135 18.06 13.65 -4.43
N THR A 136 18.81 14.21 -5.37
CA THR A 136 19.01 13.66 -6.71
C THR A 136 20.28 14.23 -7.33
N THR A 137 20.89 13.48 -8.24
CA THR A 137 21.98 13.98 -9.09
C THR A 137 21.47 14.72 -10.32
N LYS A 138 20.18 14.59 -10.64
CA LYS A 138 19.53 15.23 -11.79
C LYS A 138 18.93 16.57 -11.39
N ARG A 139 19.34 17.63 -12.07
CA ARG A 139 18.79 18.97 -11.87
C ARG A 139 17.26 18.97 -12.06
N ASN A 140 16.55 19.65 -11.17
CA ASN A 140 15.09 19.85 -11.19
C ASN A 140 14.21 18.58 -11.14
N TRP A 141 14.78 17.39 -10.92
CA TRP A 141 14.02 16.12 -10.97
C TRP A 141 12.92 16.03 -9.91
N PHE A 142 13.16 16.57 -8.72
CA PHE A 142 12.20 16.66 -7.61
C PHE A 142 11.79 18.11 -7.29
N SER A 143 12.04 19.00 -8.23
CA SER A 143 11.76 20.44 -8.13
C SER A 143 11.61 21.04 -9.53
N PRO A 144 10.67 20.53 -10.35
CA PRO A 144 10.49 20.99 -11.71
C PRO A 144 10.08 22.46 -11.71
N VAL A 145 10.75 23.27 -12.53
CA VAL A 145 10.40 24.70 -12.70
C VAL A 145 9.58 24.93 -13.97
N SER A 146 9.53 23.94 -14.85
CA SER A 146 8.83 23.97 -16.13
C SER A 146 8.42 22.56 -16.58
N MET A 147 7.51 22.47 -17.57
CA MET A 147 7.11 21.19 -18.17
C MET A 147 8.30 20.40 -18.73
N SER A 148 9.32 21.09 -19.24
CA SER A 148 10.52 20.42 -19.79
C SER A 148 11.38 19.71 -18.74
N ASP A 149 11.16 19.97 -17.45
CA ASP A 149 11.83 19.25 -16.35
C ASP A 149 11.12 17.93 -16.00
N LEU A 150 9.98 17.62 -16.63
CA LEU A 150 9.14 16.45 -16.34
C LEU A 150 9.20 15.43 -17.48
N PRO A 151 10.14 14.47 -17.46
CA PRO A 151 10.27 13.47 -18.52
C PRO A 151 9.06 12.53 -18.64
N GLU A 152 8.24 12.41 -17.59
CA GLU A 152 6.99 11.64 -17.58
C GLU A 152 5.97 12.17 -18.59
N TYR A 153 6.09 13.45 -18.96
CA TYR A 153 5.21 14.15 -19.91
C TYR A 153 5.85 14.34 -21.29
N SER A 154 6.95 13.64 -21.58
CA SER A 154 7.49 13.58 -22.93
C SER A 154 6.62 12.70 -23.85
N ASP A 155 6.75 12.88 -25.17
CA ASP A 155 5.99 12.11 -26.18
C ASP A 155 6.20 10.59 -26.06
N GLU A 156 7.32 10.17 -25.46
CA GLU A 156 7.66 8.77 -25.19
C GLU A 156 8.01 8.57 -23.71
N PRO A 157 7.02 8.34 -22.83
CA PRO A 157 7.29 8.07 -21.42
C PRO A 157 8.22 6.87 -21.29
N LYS A 158 9.27 7.04 -20.49
CA LYS A 158 10.27 5.99 -20.25
C LYS A 158 9.95 5.28 -18.95
N ALA A 159 10.19 3.97 -18.92
CA ALA A 159 10.15 3.21 -17.68
C ALA A 159 11.12 3.84 -16.67
N ASN A 160 10.66 3.99 -15.42
CA ASN A 160 11.47 4.52 -14.33
C ASN A 160 12.54 3.50 -13.85
N ASP A 161 12.30 2.22 -14.07
CA ASP A 161 13.20 1.11 -13.71
C ASP A 161 13.06 -0.07 -14.69
N THR A 162 14.00 -1.02 -14.62
CA THR A 162 13.91 -2.31 -15.31
C THR A 162 13.19 -3.31 -14.40
N ALA A 163 11.86 -3.34 -14.51
CA ALA A 163 11.01 -4.21 -13.70
C ALA A 163 10.31 -5.30 -14.55
N THR A 164 9.95 -6.41 -13.91
CA THR A 164 9.10 -7.47 -14.50
C THR A 164 7.86 -7.65 -13.64
N MET A 165 6.70 -7.68 -14.27
CA MET A 165 5.41 -7.95 -13.63
C MET A 165 4.93 -9.35 -14.02
N ILE A 166 4.44 -10.12 -13.04
CA ILE A 166 3.88 -11.46 -13.24
C ILE A 166 2.41 -11.42 -12.81
N SER A 167 1.54 -11.97 -13.65
CA SER A 167 0.12 -12.12 -13.37
C SER A 167 -0.39 -13.39 -14.06
N TYR A 168 -1.35 -14.08 -13.46
CA TYR A 168 -2.01 -15.24 -14.06
C TYR A 168 -3.50 -15.26 -13.70
N TRP A 169 -4.24 -16.09 -14.42
CA TRP A 169 -5.66 -16.33 -14.25
C TRP A 169 -5.99 -17.68 -14.91
N PRO A 170 -6.91 -18.50 -14.35
CA PRO A 170 -7.67 -18.30 -13.11
C PRO A 170 -6.85 -18.52 -11.84
N LEU A 171 -7.46 -18.21 -10.69
CA LEU A 171 -6.93 -18.59 -9.38
C LEU A 171 -7.17 -20.09 -9.13
N THR A 172 -6.33 -20.73 -8.33
CA THR A 172 -6.58 -22.09 -7.81
C THR A 172 -7.66 -22.06 -6.73
N ILE A 173 -8.19 -23.24 -6.36
CA ILE A 173 -9.17 -23.35 -5.26
C ILE A 173 -8.57 -22.82 -3.94
N SER A 174 -7.31 -23.15 -3.65
CA SER A 174 -6.59 -22.67 -2.47
C SER A 174 -6.48 -21.14 -2.44
N GLU A 175 -6.21 -20.52 -3.59
CA GLU A 175 -6.11 -19.07 -3.76
C GLU A 175 -7.46 -18.38 -3.60
N GLU A 176 -8.51 -18.92 -4.23
CA GLU A 176 -9.88 -18.43 -4.07
C GLU A 176 -10.34 -18.51 -2.62
N LEU A 177 -10.08 -19.64 -1.93
CA LEU A 177 -10.44 -19.82 -0.52
C LEU A 177 -9.69 -18.82 0.38
N ALA A 178 -8.38 -18.65 0.21
CA ALA A 178 -7.61 -17.68 0.99
C ALA A 178 -8.15 -16.25 0.81
N LEU A 179 -8.47 -15.87 -0.44
CA LEU A 179 -9.06 -14.58 -0.78
C LEU A 179 -10.47 -14.41 -0.18
N MET A 180 -11.33 -15.42 -0.31
CA MET A 180 -12.72 -15.36 0.18
C MET A 180 -12.81 -15.34 1.70
N ILE A 181 -11.97 -16.13 2.40
CA ILE A 181 -11.94 -16.17 3.87
C ILE A 181 -11.52 -14.81 4.42
N GLU A 182 -10.43 -14.21 3.91
CA GLU A 182 -10.02 -12.87 4.32
C GLU A 182 -11.08 -11.83 3.95
N GLY A 183 -11.59 -11.88 2.72
CA GLY A 183 -12.62 -10.97 2.21
C GLY A 183 -13.92 -10.98 3.02
N TYR A 184 -14.25 -12.10 3.66
CA TYR A 184 -15.40 -12.23 4.55
C TYR A 184 -15.32 -11.30 5.77
N PHE A 185 -14.15 -10.84 6.19
CA PHE A 185 -14.02 -9.90 7.30
C PHE A 185 -14.24 -8.45 6.90
N TYR A 186 -14.49 -8.17 5.63
CA TYR A 186 -14.71 -6.81 5.12
C TYR A 186 -16.11 -6.62 4.54
N LYS A 187 -16.54 -5.36 4.52
CA LYS A 187 -17.72 -4.89 3.80
C LYS A 187 -17.38 -3.56 3.14
N LEU A 188 -18.14 -3.17 2.12
CA LEU A 188 -17.92 -1.88 1.46
C LEU A 188 -18.53 -0.73 2.27
N ASN A 189 -17.81 0.39 2.35
CA ASN A 189 -18.36 1.67 2.79
C ASN A 189 -19.14 2.35 1.63
N PRO A 190 -19.82 3.50 1.86
CA PRO A 190 -20.53 4.21 0.80
C PRO A 190 -19.65 4.60 -0.40
N GLN A 191 -18.36 4.83 -0.17
CA GLN A 191 -17.34 5.12 -1.19
C GLN A 191 -16.82 3.86 -1.91
N LYS A 192 -17.43 2.69 -1.68
CA LYS A 192 -17.05 1.40 -2.27
C LYS A 192 -15.64 0.92 -1.89
N LEU A 193 -15.12 1.39 -0.76
CA LEU A 193 -13.86 0.95 -0.19
C LEU A 193 -14.10 -0.08 0.92
N PRO A 194 -13.22 -1.09 1.06
CA PRO A 194 -13.34 -2.07 2.12
C PRO A 194 -13.15 -1.43 3.51
N LYS A 195 -13.97 -1.87 4.45
CA LYS A 195 -13.87 -1.59 5.89
C LYS A 195 -14.21 -2.85 6.69
N PRO A 196 -13.78 -2.96 7.96
CA PRO A 196 -14.11 -4.11 8.80
C PRO A 196 -15.62 -4.37 8.87
N ARG A 197 -15.99 -5.63 8.72
CA ARG A 197 -17.37 -6.11 8.80
C ARG A 197 -17.84 -6.16 10.24
N PHE A 198 -17.00 -6.68 11.13
CA PHE A 198 -17.27 -6.96 12.55
C PHE A 198 -16.44 -6.03 13.45
N PRO A 199 -17.06 -5.02 14.10
CA PRO A 199 -16.35 -4.07 14.96
C PRO A 199 -15.64 -4.70 16.16
N GLN A 200 -16.09 -5.88 16.61
CA GLN A 200 -15.56 -6.58 17.78
C GLN A 200 -14.29 -7.40 17.46
N MET A 201 -13.95 -7.57 16.18
CA MET A 201 -12.78 -8.34 15.75
C MET A 201 -11.63 -7.41 15.40
N GLY A 202 -10.40 -7.85 15.72
CA GLY A 202 -9.19 -7.17 15.29
C GLY A 202 -9.07 -7.15 13.76
N GLY A 203 -8.42 -6.11 13.23
CA GLY A 203 -8.21 -5.96 11.78
C GLY A 203 -7.02 -6.75 11.23
N ASP A 204 -6.10 -7.18 12.09
CA ASP A 204 -4.93 -7.99 11.71
C ASP A 204 -5.36 -9.46 11.53
N ILE A 205 -5.67 -9.79 10.28
CA ILE A 205 -6.15 -11.09 9.86
C ILE A 205 -5.19 -11.61 8.81
N LYS A 206 -4.66 -12.81 9.03
CA LYS A 206 -3.83 -13.52 8.06
C LYS A 206 -4.42 -14.89 7.82
N VAL A 207 -4.61 -15.24 6.54
CA VAL A 207 -5.07 -16.56 6.11
C VAL A 207 -3.91 -17.28 5.47
N ILE A 208 -3.65 -18.50 5.93
CA ILE A 208 -2.72 -19.44 5.31
C ILE A 208 -3.54 -20.67 4.96
N PHE A 209 -3.47 -21.07 3.69
CA PHE A 209 -4.08 -22.29 3.19
C PHE A 209 -2.97 -23.23 2.72
N GLU A 210 -3.03 -24.48 3.18
CA GLU A 210 -2.08 -25.53 2.82
C GLU A 210 -2.88 -26.72 2.30
N GLU A 211 -2.64 -27.09 1.04
CA GLU A 211 -3.17 -28.31 0.46
C GLU A 211 -2.05 -29.34 0.28
N SER A 212 -2.28 -30.55 0.77
CA SER A 212 -1.35 -31.68 0.67
C SER A 212 -2.11 -32.92 0.23
N TYR A 213 -1.80 -33.42 -0.96
CA TYR A 213 -2.35 -34.69 -1.42
C TYR A 213 -1.55 -35.84 -0.79
N LYS A 214 -2.18 -36.66 0.05
CA LYS A 214 -1.63 -37.97 0.38
C LYS A 214 -1.70 -38.83 -0.87
N ILE A 215 -0.59 -38.93 -1.61
CA ILE A 215 -0.42 -39.99 -2.60
C ILE A 215 -0.33 -41.29 -1.79
N PHE A 216 -1.47 -41.95 -1.60
CA PHE A 216 -1.49 -43.35 -1.17
C PHE A 216 -0.96 -44.16 -2.36
N TYR A 217 0.32 -44.54 -2.30
CA TYR A 217 0.92 -45.56 -3.16
C TYR A 217 0.47 -46.95 -2.73
#